data_AF-A0A7S1EDM7-F1
#
_entry.id   AF-A0A7S1EDM7-F1
#
_cell.length_a   1.000
_cell.length_b   1.000
_cell.length_c   1.000
_cell.angle_alpha   90.00
_cell.angle_beta   90.00
_cell.angle_gamma   90.00
#
_symmetry.space_group_name_H-M   'P 1'
#
loop_
_entity.id
_entity.type
_entity.pdbx_description
1 polymer ?
#
loop_
_entity_poly.entity_id
_entity_poly.type
_entity_poly.pdbx_seq_one_letter_code
_entity_poly.pdbx_strand_id
1 'polypeptide(L)'
;GDLKPYQKVGFNWLVSLYDQGLNGILADEMGLGKTVQTIALLSFLAEQRGHWGPFLVIAPTSTMHNWVSEMAKFCPEMKVIPYFGANPNERKLLRRMWSNPTALGSPGAPFHVLVTNYKLIVSDEKHFARVKWQYMVLDEAQAIKSSQSQRWKTLLAFPTRNRLLLTGTPIQNSMAELWALLHFIMPELFDSFTDFTDWFSKDIESSAEGKGGGMDQQQLKRLQMILQPFMLRRTKQDVLDELVRKVEEEIRTPLSKRQRYYYDMLKKRVISASELLDRRMLGKDDKRLHSLMNLVMQFRKVCNHPEIFERRDFISPLHFRDPSLPPLPVP
;
A
#
# COMPACT_ATOMS: atom_id res chain seq x y z
N GLY A 1 -4.21 -12.45 24.92
CA GLY A 1 -2.82 -12.76 24.52
C GLY A 1 -1.93 -11.59 24.90
N ASP A 2 -0.62 -11.79 25.01
CA ASP A 2 0.29 -10.76 25.52
C ASP A 2 1.07 -10.04 24.42
N LEU A 3 1.17 -8.71 24.54
CA LEU A 3 2.00 -7.88 23.67
C LEU A 3 3.48 -7.99 24.07
N LYS A 4 4.36 -8.02 23.06
CA LYS A 4 5.82 -7.89 23.26
C LYS A 4 6.19 -6.52 23.84
N PRO A 5 7.34 -6.36 24.52
CA PRO A 5 7.76 -5.09 25.12
C PRO A 5 7.73 -3.90 24.15
N TYR A 6 8.31 -4.02 22.95
CA TYR A 6 8.23 -2.94 21.97
C TYR A 6 6.77 -2.68 21.53
N GLN A 7 5.94 -3.71 21.40
CA GLN A 7 4.53 -3.54 21.03
C GLN A 7 3.76 -2.75 22.10
N LYS A 8 4.08 -2.94 23.39
CA LYS A 8 3.52 -2.14 24.48
C LYS A 8 3.91 -0.66 24.37
N VAL A 9 5.16 -0.36 24.02
CA VAL A 9 5.59 1.02 23.75
C VAL A 9 4.79 1.64 22.61
N GLY A 10 4.59 0.89 21.51
CA GLY A 10 3.80 1.35 20.36
C GLY A 10 2.33 1.54 20.70
N PHE A 11 1.75 0.63 21.47
CA PHE A 11 0.39 0.75 22.01
C PHE A 11 0.23 2.00 22.89
N ASN A 12 1.14 2.23 23.83
CA ASN A 12 1.09 3.41 24.70
C ASN A 12 1.20 4.72 23.90
N TRP A 13 2.05 4.73 22.87
CA TRP A 13 2.14 5.86 21.95
C TRP A 13 0.81 6.11 21.20
N LEU A 14 0.16 5.05 20.71
CA LEU A 14 -1.16 5.16 20.07
C LEU A 14 -2.24 5.68 21.03
N VAL A 15 -2.23 5.23 22.29
CA VAL A 15 -3.15 5.72 23.33
C VAL A 15 -2.92 7.21 23.60
N SER A 16 -1.66 7.64 23.72
CA SER A 16 -1.33 9.06 23.90
C SER A 16 -1.82 9.93 22.75
N LEU A 17 -1.72 9.46 21.51
CA LEU A 17 -2.27 10.17 20.36
C LEU A 17 -3.79 10.31 20.44
N TYR A 18 -4.49 9.22 20.79
CA TYR A 18 -5.94 9.25 20.93
C TYR A 18 -6.39 10.24 22.00
N ASP A 19 -5.74 10.25 23.17
CA ASP A 19 -6.06 11.15 24.28
C ASP A 19 -5.87 12.62 23.92
N GLN A 20 -4.87 12.93 23.09
CA GLN A 20 -4.62 14.29 22.58
C GLN A 20 -5.51 14.64 21.38
N GLY A 21 -6.35 13.72 20.89
CA GLY A 21 -7.16 13.93 19.69
C GLY A 21 -6.34 13.97 18.40
N LEU A 22 -5.12 13.46 18.42
CA LEU A 22 -4.20 13.44 17.28
C LEU A 22 -4.36 12.16 16.46
N ASN A 23 -3.95 12.27 15.20
CA ASN A 23 -3.90 11.16 14.25
C ASN A 23 -2.45 10.67 14.11
N GLY A 24 -2.25 9.41 13.72
CA GLY A 24 -0.92 8.77 13.75
C GLY A 24 -0.57 7.95 12.52
N ILE A 25 0.74 7.80 12.28
CA ILE A 25 1.36 6.88 11.33
C ILE A 25 2.18 5.85 12.10
N LEU A 26 1.74 4.59 12.09
CA LEU A 26 2.54 3.46 12.55
C LEU A 26 3.28 2.86 11.35
N ALA A 27 4.55 3.26 11.20
CA ALA A 27 5.41 2.92 10.09
C ALA A 27 6.43 1.81 10.42
N ASP A 28 6.10 0.94 11.38
CA ASP A 28 6.92 -0.22 11.72
C ASP A 28 7.14 -1.14 10.53
N GLU A 29 8.34 -1.74 10.44
CA GLU A 29 8.65 -2.73 9.42
C GLU A 29 7.62 -3.89 9.40
N MET A 30 7.40 -4.45 8.21
CA MET A 30 6.52 -5.61 8.03
C MET A 30 6.91 -6.76 8.96
N GLY A 31 5.92 -7.32 9.66
CA GLY A 31 6.11 -8.41 10.61
C GLY A 31 6.27 -8.00 12.08
N LEU A 32 6.37 -6.71 12.41
CA LEU A 32 6.47 -6.25 13.80
C LEU A 32 5.15 -6.25 14.58
N GLY A 33 4.03 -6.62 13.94
CA GLY A 33 2.73 -6.76 14.61
C GLY A 33 1.93 -5.47 14.70
N LYS A 34 1.96 -4.63 13.66
CA LYS A 34 1.11 -3.42 13.54
C LYS A 34 -0.37 -3.74 13.77
N THR A 35 -0.87 -4.80 13.12
CA THR A 35 -2.24 -5.29 13.28
C THR A 35 -2.57 -5.55 14.75
N VAL A 36 -1.75 -6.32 15.47
CA VAL A 36 -2.00 -6.65 16.87
C VAL A 36 -1.97 -5.41 17.77
N GLN A 37 -1.03 -4.49 17.53
CA GLN A 37 -0.99 -3.20 18.26
C GLN A 37 -2.26 -2.37 18.02
N THR A 38 -2.77 -2.33 16.78
CA THR A 38 -4.02 -1.65 16.46
C THR A 38 -5.24 -2.33 17.07
N ILE A 39 -5.30 -3.67 17.06
CA ILE A 39 -6.38 -4.42 17.71
C ILE A 39 -6.40 -4.13 19.22
N ALA A 40 -5.23 -4.12 19.86
CA ALA A 40 -5.09 -3.76 21.27
C ALA A 40 -5.59 -2.34 21.54
N LEU A 41 -5.27 -1.37 20.67
CA LEU A 41 -5.81 -0.01 20.77
C LEU A 41 -7.34 -0.02 20.71
N LEU A 42 -7.96 -0.69 19.73
CA LEU A 42 -9.42 -0.70 19.58
C LEU A 42 -10.12 -1.36 20.79
N SER A 43 -9.58 -2.46 21.31
CA SER A 43 -10.10 -3.10 22.54
C SER A 43 -9.94 -2.20 23.76
N PHE A 44 -8.80 -1.53 23.93
CA PHE A 44 -8.61 -0.55 25.01
C PHE A 44 -9.63 0.59 24.94
N LEU A 45 -9.90 1.11 23.75
CA LEU A 45 -10.92 2.15 23.56
C LEU A 45 -12.32 1.66 23.92
N ALA A 46 -12.67 0.43 23.56
CA ALA A 46 -13.96 -0.17 23.87
C ALA A 46 -14.12 -0.43 25.37
N GLU A 47 -13.19 -1.17 25.97
CA GLU A 47 -13.32 -1.69 27.34
C GLU A 47 -12.98 -0.64 28.40
N GLN A 48 -11.91 0.12 28.23
CA GLN A 48 -11.41 1.05 29.25
C GLN A 48 -11.98 2.46 29.09
N ARG A 49 -12.25 2.90 27.86
CA ARG A 49 -12.80 4.24 27.58
C ARG A 49 -14.30 4.23 27.27
N GLY A 50 -14.92 3.06 27.16
CA GLY A 50 -16.35 2.93 26.83
C GLY A 50 -16.70 3.31 25.38
N HIS A 51 -15.72 3.43 24.50
CA HIS A 51 -15.90 3.81 23.10
C HIS A 51 -15.91 2.56 22.20
N TRP A 52 -17.09 1.97 21.99
CA TRP A 52 -17.25 0.72 21.23
C TRP A 52 -17.30 0.90 19.69
N GLY A 53 -16.94 2.08 19.19
CA GLY A 53 -16.91 2.40 17.76
C GLY A 53 -18.03 3.36 17.31
N PRO A 54 -18.43 3.32 16.03
CA PRO A 54 -18.04 2.35 15.02
C PRO A 54 -16.61 2.57 14.51
N PHE A 55 -15.86 1.48 14.34
CA PHE A 55 -14.49 1.45 13.82
C PHE A 55 -14.45 0.94 12.38
N LEU A 56 -13.65 1.59 11.54
CA LEU A 56 -13.46 1.23 10.13
C LEU A 56 -12.02 0.80 9.88
N VAL A 57 -11.84 -0.44 9.43
CA VAL A 57 -10.53 -0.97 9.01
C VAL A 57 -10.54 -1.18 7.50
N ILE A 58 -9.54 -0.61 6.85
CA ILE A 58 -9.41 -0.60 5.39
C ILE A 58 -8.09 -1.28 5.07
N ALA A 59 -8.15 -2.44 4.43
CA ALA A 59 -6.97 -3.23 4.15
C ALA A 59 -6.99 -3.78 2.71
N PRO A 60 -5.84 -4.18 2.15
CA PRO A 60 -5.80 -4.97 0.93
C PRO A 60 -6.69 -6.21 1.04
N THR A 61 -7.32 -6.62 -0.07
CA THR A 61 -8.22 -7.79 -0.09
C THR A 61 -7.55 -9.05 0.45
N SER A 62 -6.23 -9.21 0.25
CA SER A 62 -5.45 -10.34 0.75
C SER A 62 -5.33 -10.39 2.28
N THR A 63 -5.34 -9.26 2.98
CA THR A 63 -5.14 -9.19 4.44
C THR A 63 -6.44 -9.04 5.22
N MET A 64 -7.58 -8.83 4.55
CA MET A 64 -8.89 -8.72 5.21
C MET A 64 -9.24 -9.95 6.07
N HIS A 65 -9.02 -11.16 5.55
CA HIS A 65 -9.27 -12.39 6.31
C HIS A 65 -8.37 -12.49 7.54
N ASN A 66 -7.12 -12.04 7.43
CA ASN A 66 -6.20 -11.99 8.56
C ASN A 66 -6.71 -11.04 9.64
N TRP A 67 -7.18 -9.84 9.27
CA TRP A 67 -7.78 -8.89 10.22
C TRP A 67 -8.97 -9.49 10.97
N VAL A 68 -9.88 -10.16 10.28
CA VAL A 68 -11.04 -10.81 10.92
C VAL A 68 -10.60 -11.92 11.86
N SER A 69 -9.65 -12.77 11.44
CA SER A 69 -9.16 -13.88 12.25
C SER A 69 -8.43 -13.39 13.51
N GLU A 70 -7.60 -12.36 13.39
CA GLU A 70 -6.87 -11.81 14.54
C GLU A 70 -7.81 -11.10 15.51
N MET A 71 -8.83 -10.38 15.00
CA MET A 71 -9.86 -9.78 15.85
C MET A 71 -10.66 -10.84 16.61
N ALA A 72 -11.08 -11.92 15.94
CA ALA A 72 -11.80 -13.01 16.58
C ALA A 72 -10.94 -13.73 17.64
N LYS A 73 -9.62 -13.81 17.41
CA LYS A 73 -8.67 -14.44 18.33
C LYS A 73 -8.35 -13.57 19.54
N PHE A 74 -8.11 -12.27 19.34
CA PHE A 74 -7.62 -11.38 20.40
C PHE A 74 -8.75 -10.61 21.11
N CYS A 75 -9.86 -10.33 20.43
CA CYS A 75 -10.97 -9.54 20.96
C CYS A 75 -12.33 -10.16 20.59
N PRO A 76 -12.65 -11.37 21.09
CA PRO A 76 -13.85 -12.11 20.70
C PRO A 76 -15.17 -11.40 21.07
N GLU A 77 -15.15 -10.50 22.07
CA GLU A 77 -16.33 -9.71 22.47
C GLU A 77 -16.68 -8.63 21.44
N MET A 78 -15.72 -8.21 20.61
CA MET A 78 -15.97 -7.25 19.54
C MET A 78 -16.60 -7.91 18.32
N LYS A 79 -17.83 -7.54 18.00
CA LYS A 79 -18.52 -7.94 16.76
C LYS A 79 -17.84 -7.31 15.54
N VAL A 80 -17.25 -8.14 14.70
CA VAL A 80 -16.58 -7.73 13.45
C VAL A 80 -17.40 -8.14 12.24
N ILE A 81 -17.65 -7.21 11.32
CA ILE A 81 -18.28 -7.50 10.04
C ILE A 81 -17.26 -7.32 8.91
N PRO A 82 -16.92 -8.40 8.18
CA PRO A 82 -16.20 -8.28 6.93
C PRO A 82 -17.15 -7.82 5.81
N TYR A 83 -16.87 -6.66 5.23
CA TYR A 83 -17.58 -6.14 4.07
C TYR A 83 -16.82 -6.50 2.79
N PHE A 84 -17.20 -7.63 2.20
CA PHE A 84 -16.66 -8.13 0.95
C PHE A 84 -17.79 -8.70 0.07
N GLY A 85 -17.44 -9.17 -1.12
CA GLY A 85 -18.38 -9.79 -2.05
C GLY A 85 -18.59 -8.95 -3.32
N ALA A 86 -18.53 -9.62 -4.47
CA ALA A 86 -18.78 -9.00 -5.77
C ALA A 86 -20.27 -8.66 -5.97
N ASN A 87 -21.16 -9.44 -5.35
CA ASN A 87 -22.60 -9.34 -5.50
C ASN A 87 -23.19 -8.13 -4.73
N PRO A 88 -23.81 -7.15 -5.41
CA PRO A 88 -24.43 -6.00 -4.76
C PRO A 88 -25.57 -6.35 -3.78
N ASN A 89 -26.23 -7.51 -3.97
CA ASN A 89 -27.35 -7.94 -3.13
C ASN A 89 -26.91 -8.38 -1.74
N GLU A 90 -25.82 -9.15 -1.63
CA GLU A 90 -25.19 -9.51 -0.36
C GLU A 90 -24.73 -8.26 0.38
N ARG A 91 -24.09 -7.33 -0.34
CA ARG A 91 -23.68 -6.04 0.23
C ARG A 91 -24.88 -5.22 0.72
N LYS A 92 -26.04 -5.30 0.04
CA LYS A 92 -27.28 -4.63 0.47
C LYS A 92 -27.79 -5.18 1.80
N LEU A 93 -27.67 -6.49 2.03
CA LEU A 93 -28.02 -7.10 3.31
C LEU A 93 -27.08 -6.62 4.43
N LEU A 94 -25.76 -6.63 4.20
CA LEU A 94 -24.78 -6.14 5.17
C LEU A 94 -25.03 -4.67 5.54
N ARG A 95 -25.38 -3.83 4.56
CA ARG A 95 -25.70 -2.41 4.79
C ARG A 95 -26.91 -2.19 5.69
N ARG A 96 -27.83 -3.15 5.82
CA ARG A 96 -28.95 -3.04 6.78
C ARG A 96 -28.46 -2.95 8.22
N MET A 97 -27.31 -3.57 8.53
CA MET A 97 -26.72 -3.60 9.87
C MET A 97 -26.26 -2.22 10.36
N TRP A 98 -25.88 -1.29 9.46
CA TRP A 98 -25.53 0.10 9.82
C TRP A 98 -26.47 1.15 9.23
N SER A 99 -27.67 0.74 8.80
CA SER A 99 -28.65 1.68 8.26
C SER A 99 -29.23 2.62 9.32
N ASN A 100 -29.15 2.25 10.61
CA ASN A 100 -29.51 3.10 11.72
C ASN A 100 -28.25 3.60 12.46
N PRO A 101 -27.82 4.85 12.23
CA PRO A 101 -26.61 5.39 12.86
C PRO A 101 -26.69 5.51 14.39
N THR A 102 -27.88 5.67 14.98
CA THR A 102 -28.03 5.81 16.44
C THR A 102 -27.85 4.51 17.20
N ALA A 103 -27.93 3.37 16.50
CA ALA A 103 -27.69 2.05 17.07
C ALA A 103 -26.19 1.66 17.09
N LEU A 104 -25.30 2.52 16.57
CA LEU A 104 -23.86 2.28 16.50
C LEU A 104 -23.14 2.90 17.70
N GLY A 105 -22.01 2.31 18.09
CA GLY A 105 -21.13 2.86 19.12
C GLY A 105 -21.51 2.53 20.57
N SER A 106 -22.50 1.66 20.77
CA SER A 106 -22.81 1.06 22.08
C SER A 106 -22.31 -0.39 22.15
N PRO A 107 -22.11 -0.97 23.34
CA PRO A 107 -21.74 -2.40 23.49
C PRO A 107 -22.78 -3.36 22.87
N GLY A 108 -24.04 -2.93 22.81
CA GLY A 108 -25.15 -3.68 22.21
C GLY A 108 -25.26 -3.54 20.70
N ALA A 109 -24.36 -2.78 20.06
CA ALA A 109 -24.44 -2.47 18.63
C ALA A 109 -24.45 -3.73 17.75
N PRO A 110 -25.04 -3.65 16.54
CA PRO A 110 -25.01 -4.75 15.57
C PRO A 110 -23.59 -5.14 15.16
N PHE A 111 -22.65 -4.19 15.19
CA PHE A 111 -21.21 -4.42 15.02
C PHE A 111 -20.41 -3.28 15.67
N HIS A 112 -19.14 -3.56 15.94
CA HIS A 112 -18.16 -2.60 16.45
C HIS A 112 -17.12 -2.25 15.40
N VAL A 113 -16.65 -3.25 14.63
CA VAL A 113 -15.61 -3.10 13.61
C VAL A 113 -16.12 -3.54 12.24
N LEU A 114 -15.92 -2.70 11.24
CA LEU A 114 -16.14 -3.04 9.83
C LEU A 114 -14.80 -3.15 9.13
N VAL A 115 -14.52 -4.30 8.50
CA VAL A 115 -13.31 -4.53 7.72
C VAL A 115 -13.66 -4.54 6.24
N THR A 116 -13.04 -3.69 5.43
CA THR A 116 -13.30 -3.57 3.98
C THR A 116 -12.00 -3.34 3.20
N ASN A 117 -12.09 -3.30 1.87
CA ASN A 117 -10.97 -2.98 1.00
C ASN A 117 -11.12 -1.62 0.30
N TYR A 118 -9.98 -1.12 -0.18
CA TYR A 118 -9.88 0.16 -0.88
C TYR A 118 -10.78 0.30 -2.11
N LYS A 119 -11.07 -0.80 -2.82
CA LYS A 119 -11.92 -0.77 -4.02
C LYS A 119 -13.39 -0.56 -3.64
N LEU A 120 -13.86 -1.29 -2.63
CA LEU A 120 -15.25 -1.25 -2.19
C LEU A 120 -15.64 0.10 -1.58
N ILE A 121 -14.69 0.77 -0.92
CA ILE A 121 -14.91 2.10 -0.37
C ILE A 121 -15.25 3.11 -1.46
N VAL A 122 -14.52 3.10 -2.57
CA VAL A 122 -14.79 4.03 -3.68
C VAL A 122 -16.13 3.70 -4.34
N SER A 123 -16.45 2.41 -4.52
CA SER A 123 -17.72 2.04 -5.16
C SER A 123 -18.95 2.36 -4.30
N ASP A 124 -18.84 2.20 -2.98
CA ASP A 124 -19.97 2.33 -2.05
C ASP A 124 -19.87 3.58 -1.15
N GLU A 125 -19.08 4.59 -1.56
CA GLU A 125 -18.74 5.82 -0.83
C GLU A 125 -19.95 6.45 -0.12
N LYS A 126 -21.06 6.61 -0.83
CA LYS A 126 -22.29 7.25 -0.32
C LYS A 126 -22.85 6.57 0.95
N HIS A 127 -22.62 5.27 1.12
CA HIS A 127 -23.08 4.54 2.29
C HIS A 127 -22.12 4.69 3.48
N PHE A 128 -20.81 4.69 3.21
CA PHE A 128 -19.78 4.88 4.23
C PHE A 128 -19.77 6.31 4.78
N ALA A 129 -20.04 7.31 3.93
CA ALA A 129 -20.10 8.71 4.32
C ALA A 129 -21.26 9.06 5.27
N ARG A 130 -22.33 8.24 5.31
CA ARG A 130 -23.47 8.44 6.23
C ARG A 130 -23.15 8.04 7.67
N VAL A 131 -22.13 7.22 7.87
CA VAL A 131 -21.72 6.74 9.18
C VAL A 131 -20.63 7.66 9.71
N LYS A 132 -20.80 8.18 10.93
CA LYS A 132 -19.76 8.92 11.64
C LYS A 132 -18.83 7.92 12.32
N TRP A 133 -17.64 7.73 11.76
CA TRP A 133 -16.66 6.77 12.24
C TRP A 133 -15.87 7.37 13.41
N GLN A 134 -15.69 6.61 14.49
CA GLN A 134 -14.85 7.05 15.60
C GLN A 134 -13.37 6.88 15.27
N TYR A 135 -13.02 5.76 14.64
CA TYR A 135 -11.64 5.45 14.31
C TYR A 135 -11.56 4.83 12.93
N MET A 136 -10.68 5.36 12.08
CA MET A 136 -10.40 4.82 10.75
C MET A 136 -8.95 4.34 10.69
N VAL A 137 -8.77 3.07 10.37
CA VAL A 137 -7.45 2.43 10.20
C VAL A 137 -7.25 2.13 8.73
N LEU A 138 -6.14 2.59 8.16
CA LEU A 138 -5.72 2.28 6.81
C LEU A 138 -4.47 1.40 6.85
N ASP A 139 -4.63 0.13 6.50
CA ASP A 139 -3.55 -0.83 6.39
C ASP A 139 -2.91 -0.79 5.00
N GLU A 140 -1.58 -0.83 4.94
CA GLU A 140 -0.81 -0.58 3.72
C GLU A 140 -1.13 0.80 3.10
N ALA A 141 -0.99 1.86 3.91
CA ALA A 141 -1.30 3.24 3.54
C ALA A 141 -0.56 3.77 2.30
N GLN A 142 0.47 3.08 1.82
CA GLN A 142 1.05 3.30 0.48
C GLN A 142 0.01 3.23 -0.66
N ALA A 143 -1.15 2.58 -0.43
CA ALA A 143 -2.28 2.56 -1.35
C ALA A 143 -2.93 3.95 -1.59
N ILE A 144 -2.70 4.93 -0.72
CA ILE A 144 -3.25 6.30 -0.78
C ILE A 144 -2.18 7.38 -1.00
N LYS A 145 -1.02 7.03 -1.55
CA LYS A 145 0.12 7.95 -1.75
C LYS A 145 -0.11 9.15 -2.68
N SER A 146 -1.20 9.14 -3.45
CA SER A 146 -1.50 10.19 -4.44
C SER A 146 -2.77 10.94 -4.07
N SER A 147 -2.63 12.24 -3.79
CA SER A 147 -3.74 13.16 -3.49
C SER A 147 -4.71 13.34 -4.65
N GLN A 148 -4.24 13.11 -5.89
CA GLN A 148 -5.10 13.17 -7.09
C GLN A 148 -6.01 11.95 -7.21
N SER A 149 -5.71 10.86 -6.50
CA SER A 149 -6.46 9.61 -6.62
C SER A 149 -7.87 9.74 -6.05
N GLN A 150 -8.85 9.16 -6.75
CA GLN A 150 -10.24 9.09 -6.27
C GLN A 150 -10.32 8.42 -4.88
N ARG A 151 -9.50 7.38 -4.68
CA ARG A 151 -9.37 6.68 -3.38
C ARG A 151 -9.04 7.64 -2.24
N TRP A 152 -8.02 8.48 -2.42
CA TRP A 152 -7.60 9.43 -1.41
C TRP A 152 -8.69 10.48 -1.13
N LYS A 153 -9.31 11.04 -2.18
CA LYS A 153 -10.38 12.05 -2.05
C LYS A 153 -11.61 11.50 -1.32
N THR A 154 -12.08 10.33 -1.70
CA THR A 154 -13.20 9.64 -1.05
C THR A 154 -12.92 9.38 0.44
N LEU A 155 -11.71 8.91 0.77
CA LEU A 155 -11.34 8.61 2.15
C LEU A 155 -11.19 9.87 3.02
N LEU A 156 -10.64 10.95 2.46
CA LEU A 156 -10.49 12.21 3.17
C LEU A 156 -11.85 12.82 3.53
N ALA A 157 -12.85 12.67 2.66
CA ALA A 157 -14.19 13.22 2.83
C ALA A 157 -15.03 12.51 3.91
N PHE A 158 -14.62 11.33 4.39
CA PHE A 158 -15.40 10.61 5.39
C PHE A 158 -15.33 11.26 6.77
N PRO A 159 -16.47 11.36 7.47
CA PRO A 159 -16.52 11.91 8.82
C PRO A 159 -15.90 10.91 9.81
N THR A 160 -14.68 11.21 10.25
CA THR A 160 -13.88 10.41 11.18
C THR A 160 -13.37 11.27 12.32
N ARG A 161 -13.47 10.81 13.56
CA ARG A 161 -12.82 11.50 14.70
C ARG A 161 -11.30 11.30 14.66
N ASN A 162 -10.83 10.05 14.57
CA ASN A 162 -9.41 9.73 14.53
C ASN A 162 -9.05 8.86 13.31
N ARG A 163 -7.83 9.01 12.83
CA ARG A 163 -7.24 8.31 11.68
C ARG A 163 -5.89 7.72 12.07
N LEU A 164 -5.68 6.45 11.73
CA LEU A 164 -4.43 5.73 11.90
C LEU A 164 -3.98 5.14 10.57
N LEU A 165 -2.78 5.51 10.15
CA LEU A 165 -2.14 4.95 8.97
C LEU A 165 -1.14 3.88 9.38
N LEU A 166 -1.27 2.68 8.82
CA LEU A 166 -0.30 1.61 8.99
C LEU A 166 0.46 1.45 7.68
N THR A 167 1.79 1.51 7.74
CA THR A 167 2.63 1.24 6.57
C THR A 167 3.84 0.41 6.95
N GLY A 168 4.17 -0.59 6.14
CA GLY A 168 5.40 -1.37 6.29
C GLY A 168 6.59 -0.77 5.54
N THR A 169 6.30 0.05 4.54
CA THR A 169 7.29 0.68 3.68
C THR A 169 7.52 2.12 4.12
N PRO A 170 8.77 2.60 4.10
CA PRO A 170 9.04 4.01 4.28
C PRO A 170 8.25 4.84 3.27
N ILE A 171 7.78 6.00 3.71
CA ILE A 171 7.26 7.06 2.84
C ILE A 171 8.27 7.27 1.71
N GLN A 172 7.87 6.99 0.47
CA GLN A 172 8.78 6.95 -0.68
C GLN A 172 9.03 8.38 -1.18
N ASN A 173 10.28 8.85 -1.04
CA ASN A 173 11.09 9.82 -1.81
C ASN A 173 10.48 11.05 -2.54
N SER A 174 9.18 11.34 -2.48
CA SER A 174 8.56 12.51 -3.10
C SER A 174 7.83 13.34 -2.06
N MET A 175 8.09 14.67 -2.08
CA MET A 175 7.37 15.64 -1.25
C MET A 175 5.86 15.58 -1.47
N ALA A 176 5.41 15.24 -2.68
CA ALA A 176 3.99 15.08 -2.98
C ALA A 176 3.36 13.89 -2.25
N GLU A 177 4.08 12.76 -2.13
CA GLU A 177 3.58 11.59 -1.39
C GLU A 177 3.57 11.85 0.12
N LEU A 178 4.62 12.51 0.62
CA LEU A 178 4.70 12.91 2.02
C LEU A 178 3.58 13.89 2.40
N TRP A 179 3.37 14.93 1.59
CA TRP A 179 2.28 15.88 1.78
C TRP A 179 0.91 15.18 1.73
N ALA A 180 0.69 14.29 0.77
CA ALA A 180 -0.58 13.56 0.66
C ALA A 180 -0.91 12.75 1.92
N LEU A 181 0.08 12.15 2.57
CA LEU A 181 -0.10 11.42 3.83
C LEU A 181 -0.29 12.37 5.02
N LEU A 182 0.48 13.45 5.09
CA LEU A 182 0.40 14.44 6.16
C LEU A 182 -0.94 15.18 6.16
N HIS A 183 -1.35 15.70 5.01
CA HIS A 183 -2.64 16.36 4.84
C HIS A 183 -3.81 15.40 5.06
N PHE A 184 -3.63 14.10 4.80
CA PHE A 184 -4.66 13.10 5.14
C PHE A 184 -4.88 12.95 6.65
N ILE A 185 -3.82 13.08 7.45
CA ILE A 185 -3.85 12.94 8.90
C ILE A 185 -4.24 14.25 9.58
N MET A 186 -3.72 15.38 9.11
CA MET A 186 -3.98 16.71 9.62
C MET A 186 -4.30 17.64 8.46
N PRO A 187 -5.55 17.66 7.98
CA PRO A 187 -5.91 18.52 6.85
C PRO A 187 -5.65 19.98 7.19
N GLU A 188 -6.14 20.46 8.34
CA GLU A 188 -6.08 21.85 8.81
C GLU A 188 -4.66 22.43 8.95
N LEU A 189 -3.65 21.59 9.21
CA LEU A 189 -2.27 22.04 9.33
C LEU A 189 -1.55 22.11 7.96
N PHE A 190 -2.02 21.32 6.99
CA PHE A 190 -1.34 21.10 5.72
C PHE A 190 -2.26 21.34 4.52
N ASP A 191 -3.05 22.41 4.54
CA ASP A 191 -4.09 22.68 3.53
C ASP A 191 -3.54 22.91 2.10
N SER A 192 -2.35 23.49 1.99
CA SER A 192 -1.78 23.92 0.72
C SER A 192 -0.50 23.15 0.38
N PHE A 193 -0.51 22.48 -0.78
CA PHE A 193 0.68 21.83 -1.32
C PHE A 193 1.77 22.84 -1.73
N THR A 194 1.38 24.04 -2.19
CA THR A 194 2.34 25.09 -2.54
C THR A 194 3.03 25.61 -1.30
N ASP A 195 2.29 25.82 -0.21
CA ASP A 195 2.85 26.35 1.03
C ASP A 195 3.76 25.30 1.68
N PHE A 196 3.35 24.03 1.63
CA PHE A 196 4.21 22.92 2.03
C PHE A 196 5.50 22.92 1.20
N THR A 197 5.39 23.02 -0.13
CA THR A 197 6.56 23.02 -1.02
C THR A 197 7.45 24.23 -0.73
N ASP A 198 6.90 25.43 -0.61
CA ASP A 198 7.59 26.69 -0.27
C ASP A 198 8.31 26.61 1.07
N TRP A 199 7.67 25.98 2.07
CA TRP A 199 8.25 25.80 3.39
C TRP A 199 9.50 24.89 3.36
N PHE A 200 9.58 23.98 2.38
CA PHE A 200 10.77 23.14 2.16
C PHE A 200 11.68 23.61 1.03
N SER A 201 11.21 24.48 0.11
CA SER A 201 11.95 24.94 -1.07
C SER A 201 12.59 26.31 -0.88
N LYS A 202 12.00 27.24 -0.12
CA LYS A 202 12.64 28.54 0.20
C LYS A 202 13.90 28.38 1.05
N ASP A 203 13.99 27.29 1.81
CA ASP A 203 15.22 26.90 2.53
C ASP A 203 16.25 26.19 1.62
N ILE A 204 15.91 25.84 0.37
CA ILE A 204 16.87 25.35 -0.65
C ILE A 204 17.65 26.53 -1.23
N GLU A 205 16.99 27.67 -1.46
CA GLU A 205 17.62 28.86 -2.05
C GLU A 205 18.58 29.58 -1.10
N SER A 206 18.36 29.52 0.23
CA SER A 206 19.32 30.06 1.21
C SER A 206 20.61 29.22 1.35
N SER A 207 20.61 27.99 0.84
CA SER A 207 21.77 27.09 0.82
C SER A 207 22.36 26.89 -0.60
N ALA A 208 21.75 27.52 -1.62
CA ALA A 208 22.10 27.35 -3.03
C ALA A 208 23.37 28.10 -3.50
N GLU A 209 24.19 28.65 -2.59
CA GLU A 209 25.56 29.08 -2.93
C GLU A 209 26.58 27.91 -2.92
N GLY A 210 26.17 26.67 -2.57
CA GLY A 210 27.11 25.55 -2.43
C GLY A 210 26.61 24.19 -2.91
N LYS A 211 26.71 23.91 -4.22
CA LYS A 211 26.80 22.57 -4.84
C LYS A 211 25.64 21.56 -4.60
N GLY A 212 24.74 21.49 -5.58
CA GLY A 212 24.32 20.21 -6.18
C GLY A 212 23.22 19.37 -5.50
N GLY A 213 21.98 19.58 -5.94
CA GLY A 213 21.04 18.51 -6.38
C GLY A 213 20.57 17.43 -5.39
N GLY A 214 20.87 17.52 -4.10
CA GLY A 214 20.32 16.66 -3.05
C GLY A 214 19.39 17.45 -2.13
N MET A 215 18.34 16.80 -1.61
CA MET A 215 17.56 17.36 -0.51
C MET A 215 18.47 17.49 0.72
N ASP A 216 18.59 18.71 1.26
CA ASP A 216 19.55 19.00 2.32
C ASP A 216 19.27 18.14 3.56
N GLN A 217 20.31 17.52 4.13
CA GLN A 217 20.18 16.73 5.36
C GLN A 217 19.52 17.51 6.50
N GLN A 218 19.65 18.83 6.51
CA GLN A 218 19.02 19.71 7.49
C GLN A 218 17.49 19.79 7.31
N GLN A 219 17.01 19.84 6.07
CA GLN A 219 15.58 19.82 5.75
C GLN A 219 14.94 18.49 6.15
N LEU A 220 15.63 17.38 5.86
CA LEU A 220 15.20 16.05 6.28
C LEU A 220 15.12 15.93 7.81
N LYS A 221 16.08 16.49 8.55
CA LYS A 221 16.04 16.51 10.02
C LYS A 221 14.86 17.34 10.55
N ARG A 222 14.59 18.51 9.98
CA ARG A 222 13.46 19.36 10.37
C ARG A 222 12.11 18.67 10.10
N LEU A 223 11.98 18.03 8.94
CA LEU A 223 10.85 17.17 8.59
C LEU A 223 10.67 16.07 9.63
N GLN A 224 11.75 15.37 9.97
CA GLN A 224 11.73 14.31 10.97
C GLN A 224 11.28 14.83 12.34
N MET A 225 11.73 16.02 12.77
CA MET A 225 11.30 16.61 14.05
C MET A 225 9.80 16.90 14.10
N ILE A 226 9.20 17.36 13.00
CA ILE A 226 7.75 17.61 12.94
C ILE A 226 6.97 16.31 12.85
N LEU A 227 7.50 15.32 12.14
CA LEU A 227 6.86 14.01 12.00
C LEU A 227 6.96 13.16 13.26
N GLN A 228 8.01 13.34 14.07
CA GLN A 228 8.29 12.53 15.25
C GLN A 228 7.09 12.31 16.18
N PRO A 229 6.29 13.34 16.55
CA PRO A 229 5.10 13.11 17.39
C PRO A 229 4.03 12.27 16.69
N PHE A 230 3.87 12.39 15.37
CA PHE A 230 2.80 11.76 14.59
C PHE A 230 3.21 10.44 13.93
N MET A 231 4.49 10.09 13.92
CA MET A 231 5.03 8.93 13.23
C MET A 231 5.93 8.12 14.16
N LEU A 232 5.53 6.87 14.41
CA LEU A 232 6.37 5.87 15.05
C LEU A 232 6.91 4.92 13.99
N ARG A 233 8.23 4.79 13.92
CA ARG A 233 8.92 3.91 12.98
C ARG A 233 9.98 3.09 13.70
N ARG A 234 9.89 1.76 13.57
CA ARG A 234 10.90 0.81 14.02
C ARG A 234 11.24 -0.18 12.92
N THR A 235 12.51 -0.55 12.86
CA THR A 235 13.04 -1.60 12.00
C THR A 235 13.19 -2.89 12.79
N LYS A 236 13.33 -4.03 12.11
CA LYS A 236 13.68 -5.28 12.79
C LYS A 236 15.02 -5.17 13.51
N GLN A 237 15.94 -4.33 13.03
CA GLN A 237 17.23 -4.06 13.67
C GLN A 237 17.06 -3.49 15.08
N ASP A 238 16.12 -2.57 15.24
CA ASP A 238 15.83 -1.89 16.53
C ASP A 238 15.22 -2.84 17.57
N VAL A 239 14.74 -4.01 17.15
CA VAL A 239 14.11 -5.03 18.01
C VAL A 239 14.74 -6.41 17.83
N LEU A 240 16.00 -6.46 17.35
CA LEU A 240 16.70 -7.71 17.03
C LEU A 240 16.79 -8.67 18.20
N ASP A 241 16.93 -8.16 19.43
CA ASP A 241 17.02 -9.01 20.63
C ASP A 241 15.75 -9.86 20.84
N GLU A 242 14.63 -9.48 20.22
CA GLU A 242 13.36 -10.19 20.26
C GLU A 242 13.02 -10.97 18.97
N LEU A 243 13.93 -11.00 17.98
CA LEU A 243 13.75 -11.60 16.65
C LEU A 243 14.92 -12.52 16.23
N VAL A 244 14.64 -13.47 15.34
CA VAL A 244 15.68 -14.32 14.74
C VAL A 244 16.44 -13.55 13.66
N ARG A 245 17.77 -13.75 13.58
CA ARG A 245 18.61 -13.11 12.55
C ARG A 245 18.28 -13.61 11.14
N LYS A 246 18.22 -12.69 10.18
CA LYS A 246 18.09 -12.99 8.74
C LYS A 246 19.48 -13.22 8.13
N VAL A 247 19.64 -14.27 7.34
CA VAL A 247 20.84 -14.53 6.52
C VAL A 247 20.45 -14.36 5.05
N GLU A 248 21.24 -13.60 4.30
CA GLU A 248 21.05 -13.41 2.85
C GLU A 248 22.19 -14.12 2.11
N GLU A 249 21.85 -15.03 1.19
CA GLU A 249 22.81 -15.74 0.35
C GLU A 249 22.56 -15.39 -1.13
N GLU A 250 23.59 -14.87 -1.81
CA GLU A 250 23.53 -14.55 -3.24
C GLU A 250 23.96 -15.77 -4.07
N ILE A 251 23.01 -16.41 -4.75
CA ILE A 251 23.28 -17.53 -5.67
C ILE A 251 23.26 -17.02 -7.10
N ARG A 252 24.44 -17.02 -7.75
CA ARG A 252 24.57 -16.64 -9.17
C ARG A 252 24.25 -17.82 -10.08
N THR A 253 23.30 -17.64 -10.99
CA THR A 253 22.85 -18.67 -11.93
C THR A 253 23.23 -18.35 -13.37
N PRO A 254 23.81 -19.29 -14.15
CA PRO A 254 24.08 -19.08 -15.57
C PRO A 254 22.81 -19.13 -16.43
N LEU A 255 22.80 -18.43 -17.56
CA LEU A 255 21.73 -18.54 -18.56
C LEU A 255 21.79 -19.89 -19.29
N SER A 256 20.63 -20.51 -19.52
CA SER A 256 20.53 -21.67 -20.42
C SER A 256 20.82 -21.29 -21.88
N LYS A 257 21.09 -22.28 -22.74
CA LYS A 257 21.39 -22.06 -24.17
C LYS A 257 20.31 -21.24 -24.88
N ARG A 258 19.04 -21.58 -24.64
CA ARG A 258 17.89 -20.89 -25.25
C ARG A 258 17.71 -19.48 -24.71
N GLN A 259 17.86 -19.29 -23.39
CA GLN A 259 17.83 -17.95 -22.80
C GLN A 259 18.96 -17.08 -23.34
N ARG A 260 20.18 -17.61 -23.47
CA ARG A 260 21.32 -16.89 -24.05
C ARG A 260 21.05 -16.46 -25.49
N TYR A 261 20.50 -17.35 -26.31
CA TYR A 261 20.10 -17.01 -27.69
C TYR A 261 19.14 -15.82 -27.74
N TYR A 262 18.06 -15.85 -26.94
CA TYR A 262 17.11 -14.73 -26.89
C TYR A 262 17.72 -13.46 -26.27
N TYR A 263 18.57 -13.62 -25.26
CA TYR A 263 19.26 -12.50 -24.61
C TYR A 263 20.18 -11.78 -25.61
N ASP A 264 20.96 -12.52 -26.38
CA ASP A 264 21.83 -11.96 -27.42
C ASP A 264 21.03 -11.34 -28.56
N MET A 265 19.90 -11.95 -28.94
CA MET A 265 18.96 -11.38 -29.92
C MET A 265 18.42 -10.02 -29.44
N LEU A 266 17.99 -9.92 -28.18
CA LEU A 266 17.53 -8.66 -27.58
C LEU A 266 18.66 -7.63 -27.53
N LYS A 267 19.87 -8.05 -27.14
CA LYS A 267 21.05 -7.18 -27.10
C LYS A 267 21.35 -6.56 -28.46
N LYS A 268 21.30 -7.36 -29.54
CA LYS A 268 21.45 -6.87 -30.92
C LYS A 268 20.38 -5.84 -31.30
N ARG A 269 19.11 -6.08 -30.93
CA ARG A 269 18.01 -5.12 -31.16
C ARG A 269 18.25 -3.79 -30.47
N VAL A 270 18.75 -3.80 -29.23
CA VAL A 270 19.08 -2.56 -28.51
C VAL A 270 20.18 -1.79 -29.22
N ILE A 271 21.27 -2.46 -29.61
CA ILE A 271 22.40 -1.83 -30.30
C ILE A 271 21.95 -1.19 -31.62
N SER A 272 21.16 -1.92 -32.42
CA SER A 272 20.61 -1.37 -33.67
C SER A 272 19.66 -0.19 -33.43
N ALA A 273 18.91 -0.21 -32.33
CA ALA A 273 18.01 0.89 -31.98
C ALA A 273 18.80 2.11 -31.51
N SER A 274 19.82 1.94 -30.67
CA SER A 274 20.67 3.05 -30.20
C SER A 274 21.45 3.70 -31.35
N GLU A 275 21.99 2.91 -32.28
CA GLU A 275 22.73 3.43 -33.45
C GLU A 275 21.84 4.24 -34.40
N LEU A 276 20.56 3.87 -34.53
CA LEU A 276 19.57 4.64 -35.31
C LEU A 276 19.08 5.90 -34.59
N LEU A 277 19.17 5.93 -33.25
CA LEU A 277 18.69 7.02 -32.40
C LEU A 277 19.69 8.17 -32.27
N ASP A 278 21.00 7.91 -32.40
CA ASP A 278 22.04 8.96 -32.38
C ASP A 278 21.92 9.95 -33.56
N ARG A 279 21.16 9.62 -34.62
CA ARG A 279 21.07 10.43 -35.85
C ARG A 279 19.89 11.38 -35.96
N ARG A 280 18.90 11.40 -35.06
CA ARG A 280 17.74 12.32 -35.19
C ARG A 280 17.20 12.88 -33.86
N MET A 281 17.53 14.15 -33.63
CA MET A 281 16.74 15.23 -33.01
C MET A 281 16.16 15.04 -31.59
N LEU A 282 16.37 16.10 -30.79
CA LEU A 282 16.00 16.33 -29.39
C LEU A 282 14.49 16.64 -29.20
N GLY A 283 13.61 15.66 -29.32
CA GLY A 283 12.18 15.90 -29.10
C GLY A 283 11.36 14.69 -28.65
N LYS A 284 10.81 14.79 -27.42
CA LYS A 284 9.85 13.91 -26.72
C LYS A 284 10.43 12.64 -26.08
N ASP A 285 10.97 12.82 -24.88
CA ASP A 285 11.62 11.81 -24.03
C ASP A 285 10.69 10.70 -23.51
N ASP A 286 9.39 10.91 -23.36
CA ASP A 286 8.48 9.91 -22.78
C ASP A 286 8.35 8.63 -23.63
N LYS A 287 8.27 8.77 -24.96
CA LYS A 287 8.17 7.59 -25.85
C LYS A 287 9.47 6.78 -25.85
N ARG A 288 10.62 7.43 -25.67
CA ARG A 288 11.94 6.79 -25.58
C ARG A 288 12.06 6.03 -24.26
N LEU A 289 11.70 6.66 -23.15
CA LEU A 289 11.70 6.03 -21.82
C LEU A 289 10.77 4.81 -21.77
N HIS A 290 9.56 4.89 -22.33
CA HIS A 290 8.66 3.75 -22.43
C HIS A 290 9.23 2.60 -23.29
N SER A 291 9.89 2.92 -24.41
CA SER A 291 10.53 1.90 -25.26
C SER A 291 11.70 1.19 -24.54
N LEU A 292 12.53 1.94 -23.82
CA LEU A 292 13.63 1.39 -23.01
C LEU A 292 13.12 0.55 -21.84
N MET A 293 12.09 1.01 -21.13
CA MET A 293 11.44 0.22 -20.07
C MET A 293 10.87 -1.09 -20.61
N ASN A 294 10.28 -1.07 -21.80
CA ASN A 294 9.80 -2.28 -22.46
C ASN A 294 10.94 -3.25 -22.77
N LEU A 295 12.10 -2.78 -23.24
CA LEU A 295 13.27 -3.61 -23.50
C LEU A 295 13.83 -4.26 -22.22
N VAL A 296 13.96 -3.49 -21.14
CA VAL A 296 14.37 -4.01 -19.83
C VAL A 296 13.41 -5.09 -19.35
N MET A 297 12.10 -4.91 -19.56
CA MET A 297 11.10 -5.92 -19.24
C MET A 297 11.28 -7.20 -20.08
N GLN A 298 11.66 -7.10 -21.36
CA GLN A 298 11.95 -8.29 -22.18
C GLN A 298 13.20 -9.05 -21.70
N PHE A 299 14.27 -8.35 -21.32
CA PHE A 299 15.44 -9.00 -20.71
C PHE A 299 15.06 -9.75 -19.43
N ARG A 300 14.24 -9.14 -18.56
CA ARG A 300 13.73 -9.79 -17.35
C ARG A 300 12.92 -11.05 -17.67
N LYS A 301 12.05 -11.01 -18.68
CA LYS A 301 11.27 -12.18 -19.11
C LYS A 301 12.17 -13.34 -19.52
N VAL A 302 13.18 -13.07 -20.36
CA VAL A 302 14.14 -14.09 -20.82
C VAL A 302 14.94 -14.68 -19.65
N CYS A 303 15.45 -13.83 -18.74
CA CYS A 303 16.19 -14.30 -17.56
C CYS A 303 15.33 -15.16 -16.62
N ASN A 304 14.05 -14.80 -16.45
CA ASN A 304 13.13 -15.57 -15.60
C ASN A 304 12.76 -16.91 -16.24
N HIS A 305 12.23 -16.91 -17.48
CA HIS A 305 11.90 -18.13 -18.20
C HIS A 305 11.68 -17.88 -19.70
N PRO A 306 12.29 -18.66 -20.62
CA PRO A 306 12.18 -18.42 -22.06
C PRO A 306 10.74 -18.55 -22.61
N GLU A 307 9.89 -19.40 -22.03
CA GLU A 307 8.47 -19.55 -22.46
C GLU A 307 7.61 -18.31 -22.18
N ILE A 308 8.03 -17.41 -21.27
CA ILE A 308 7.35 -16.13 -21.04
C ILE A 308 7.61 -15.17 -22.21
N PHE A 309 8.78 -15.32 -22.85
CA PHE A 309 9.18 -14.53 -24.00
C PHE A 309 8.57 -15.10 -25.29
N GLU A 310 8.79 -16.38 -25.55
CA GLU A 310 8.27 -17.09 -26.72
C GLU A 310 7.99 -18.53 -26.35
N ARG A 311 6.73 -18.96 -26.51
CA ARG A 311 6.34 -20.33 -26.22
C ARG A 311 6.87 -21.28 -27.29
N ARG A 312 7.29 -22.47 -26.89
CA ARG A 312 7.65 -23.50 -27.85
C ARG A 312 6.38 -24.14 -28.39
N ASP A 313 6.15 -23.99 -29.69
CA ASP A 313 5.05 -24.69 -30.34
C ASP A 313 5.30 -26.20 -30.36
N PHE A 314 4.21 -26.98 -30.32
CA PHE A 314 4.27 -28.41 -30.47
C PHE A 314 4.65 -28.74 -31.91
N ILE A 315 5.72 -29.53 -32.07
CA ILE A 315 6.10 -30.05 -33.37
C ILE A 315 5.30 -31.33 -33.59
N SER A 316 4.26 -31.26 -34.44
CA SER A 316 3.63 -32.46 -34.99
C SER A 316 4.36 -32.89 -36.26
N PRO A 317 4.46 -34.21 -36.53
CA PRO A 317 4.97 -34.67 -37.81
C PRO A 317 4.08 -34.14 -38.95
N LEU A 318 4.70 -33.81 -40.07
CA LEU A 318 3.98 -33.35 -41.26
C LEU A 318 3.02 -34.45 -41.71
N HIS A 319 1.72 -34.13 -41.68
CA HIS A 319 0.69 -35.02 -42.20
C HIS A 319 0.49 -34.74 -43.68
N PHE A 320 1.06 -35.59 -44.54
CA PHE A 320 0.80 -35.57 -45.98
C PHE A 320 -0.57 -36.22 -46.21
N ARG A 321 -1.58 -35.40 -46.49
CA ARG A 321 -2.92 -35.88 -46.85
C ARG A 321 -2.98 -36.12 -48.35
N ASP A 322 -3.45 -37.31 -48.75
CA ASP A 322 -3.89 -37.55 -50.12
C ASP A 322 -5.17 -36.73 -50.38
N PRO A 323 -5.19 -35.82 -51.37
CA PRO A 323 -6.36 -34.98 -51.66
C PRO A 323 -7.61 -35.80 -52.05
N SER A 324 -7.47 -37.08 -52.39
CA SER A 324 -8.59 -37.97 -52.72
C SER A 324 -9.37 -38.51 -51.50
N LEU A 325 -8.84 -38.40 -50.28
CA LEU A 325 -9.48 -38.91 -49.07
C LEU A 325 -10.31 -37.84 -48.34
N PRO A 326 -11.49 -38.18 -47.78
CA PRO A 326 -12.33 -37.25 -47.01
C PRO A 326 -11.61 -36.72 -45.76
N PRO A 327 -11.97 -35.53 -45.25
CA PRO A 327 -11.31 -34.93 -44.11
C PRO A 327 -11.53 -35.78 -42.85
N LEU A 328 -10.48 -35.93 -42.04
CA LEU A 328 -10.61 -36.51 -40.70
C LEU A 328 -11.55 -35.61 -39.87
N PRO A 329 -12.43 -36.20 -39.04
CA PRO A 329 -13.21 -35.42 -38.09
C PRO A 329 -12.26 -34.73 -37.12
N VAL A 330 -12.48 -33.42 -36.94
CA VAL A 330 -11.75 -32.61 -35.97
C VAL A 330 -12.21 -33.01 -34.57
N PRO A 331 -11.31 -33.22 -33.59
CA PRO A 331 -11.70 -33.46 -32.20
C PRO A 331 -12.39 -32.26 -31.56
#